data_AF-A0AAN7ZDP6-F1
#
_entry.id   AF-A0AAN7ZDP6-F1
#
_cell.length_a   1.000
_cell.length_b   1.000
_cell.length_c   1.000
_cell.angle_alpha   90.00
_cell.angle_beta   90.00
_cell.angle_gamma   90.00
#
_symmetry.space_group_name_H-M   'P 1'
#
loop_
_entity.id
_entity.type
_entity.pdbx_description
1 polymer ?
#
loop_
_entity_poly.entity_id
_entity_poly.type
_entity_poly.pdbx_seq_one_letter_code
_entity_poly.pdbx_strand_id
1 'polypeptide(L)' 'MKTVLAGTTEQGRRTLVSAGLAGPGSHGQYLEDCKVGESSEMVTQNPDVGKRLWAELKAKLEEIQPGVTDNL' A
#
# COMPACT_ATOMS: atom_id res chain seq x y z
N MET A 1 10.35 10.98 -25.54
CA MET A 1 9.88 11.98 -24.56
C MET A 1 9.66 11.42 -23.14
N LYS A 2 9.24 10.15 -22.95
CA LYS A 2 8.97 9.56 -21.63
C LYS A 2 10.14 9.63 -20.62
N THR A 3 11.38 9.50 -21.09
CA THR A 3 12.59 9.49 -20.24
C THR A 3 13.03 10.87 -19.73
N VAL A 4 12.54 11.97 -20.33
CA VAL A 4 12.96 13.34 -19.94
C VAL A 4 12.02 13.92 -18.87
N LEU A 5 10.81 13.37 -18.73
CA LEU A 5 9.75 13.89 -17.86
C LEU A 5 9.53 13.04 -16.60
N ALA A 6 9.96 11.77 -16.59
CA ALA A 6 9.80 10.89 -15.44
C ALA A 6 10.99 11.01 -14.47
N GLY A 7 10.70 10.96 -13.17
CA GLY A 7 11.74 10.80 -12.14
C GLY A 7 12.54 9.51 -12.33
N THR A 8 13.77 9.49 -11.83
CA THR A 8 14.60 8.28 -11.92
C THR A 8 14.08 7.19 -10.96
N THR A 9 14.42 5.92 -11.23
CA THR A 9 14.14 4.82 -10.30
C THR A 9 14.67 5.11 -8.89
N GLU A 10 15.85 5.73 -8.81
CA GLU A 10 16.45 6.11 -7.54
C GLU A 10 15.62 7.16 -6.79
N GLN A 11 15.04 8.13 -7.49
CA GLN A 11 14.13 9.10 -6.87
C GLN A 11 12.84 8.44 -6.38
N GLY A 12 12.22 7.57 -7.19
CA GLY A 12 10.97 6.90 -6.81
C GLY A 12 11.09 5.95 -5.62
N ARG A 13 12.25 5.29 -5.46
CA ARG A 13 12.49 4.36 -4.34
C ARG A 13 12.59 5.04 -2.97
N ARG A 14 12.88 6.35 -2.92
CA ARG A 14 13.06 7.08 -1.65
C ARG A 14 11.83 7.02 -0.76
N THR A 15 10.63 7.04 -1.36
CA THR A 15 9.37 6.95 -0.60
C THR A 15 9.26 5.61 0.12
N LEU A 16 9.71 4.50 -0.48
CA LEU A 16 9.72 3.18 0.17
C LEU A 16 10.67 3.14 1.36
N VAL A 17 11.89 3.67 1.19
CA VAL A 17 12.89 3.75 2.26
C VAL A 17 12.39 4.65 3.39
N SER A 18 11.82 5.81 3.05
CA SER A 18 11.22 6.73 4.01
C SER A 18 10.08 6.06 4.79
N ALA A 19 9.17 5.34 4.11
CA ALA A 19 8.05 4.64 4.75
C ALA A 19 8.51 3.60 5.77
N GLY A 20 9.54 2.80 5.43
CA GLY A 20 10.09 1.79 6.34
C GLY A 20 10.74 2.39 7.60
N LEU A 21 11.19 3.65 7.54
CA LEU A 21 11.82 4.36 8.66
C LEU A 21 10.86 5.30 9.41
N ALA A 22 9.64 5.52 8.92
CA ALA A 22 8.75 6.59 9.37
C ALA A 22 8.07 6.38 10.73
N GLY A 23 8.40 5.30 11.45
CA GLY A 23 7.92 5.05 12.81
C GLY A 23 6.39 4.87 12.93
N PRO A 24 5.86 4.70 14.15
CA PRO A 24 4.44 4.36 14.36
C PRO A 24 3.44 5.39 13.84
N GLY A 25 3.83 6.68 13.80
CA GLY A 25 2.96 7.76 13.34
C GLY A 25 2.59 7.70 11.86
N SER A 26 3.33 6.93 11.05
CA SER A 26 3.03 6.72 9.63
C SER A 26 2.23 5.45 9.35
N HIS A 27 1.97 4.61 10.35
CA HIS A 27 1.35 3.31 10.12
C HIS A 27 -0.06 3.46 9.56
N GLY A 28 -0.35 2.71 8.49
CA GLY A 28 -1.63 2.76 7.78
C GLY A 28 -1.88 4.03 6.97
N GLN A 29 -0.90 4.95 6.89
CA GLN A 29 -1.02 6.17 6.09
C GLN A 29 -0.58 5.94 4.64
N TYR A 30 -1.13 6.75 3.73
CA TYR A 30 -0.64 6.85 2.36
C TYR A 30 0.58 7.78 2.31
N LEU A 31 1.64 7.37 1.62
CA LEU A 31 2.87 8.15 1.48
C LEU A 31 3.17 8.45 0.02
N GLU A 32 3.49 9.72 -0.25
CA GLU A 32 3.97 10.22 -1.54
C GLU A 32 5.08 11.24 -1.30
N ASP A 33 6.09 11.27 -2.19
CA ASP A 33 7.25 12.17 -2.07
C ASP A 33 7.89 12.22 -0.67
N CYS A 34 8.04 11.04 -0.05
CA CYS A 34 8.59 10.85 1.30
C CYS A 34 7.81 11.56 2.42
N LYS A 35 6.52 11.88 2.21
CA LYS A 35 5.64 12.53 3.18
C LYS A 35 4.32 11.77 3.28
N VAL A 36 3.59 11.98 4.38
CA VAL A 36 2.19 11.54 4.47
C VAL A 36 1.37 12.38 3.49
N GLY A 37 0.76 11.70 2.54
CA GLY A 37 -0.14 12.29 1.55
C GLY A 37 -1.60 12.06 1.89
N GLU A 38 -2.49 12.57 1.05
CA GLU A 38 -3.92 12.36 1.20
C GLU A 38 -4.34 11.08 0.47
N SER A 39 -4.98 10.17 1.22
CA SER A 39 -5.58 8.97 0.63
C SER A 39 -6.80 9.35 -0.21
N SER A 40 -6.96 8.71 -1.37
CA SER A 40 -8.14 8.89 -2.22
C SER A 40 -9.45 8.65 -1.46
N GLU A 41 -10.48 9.44 -1.78
CA GLU A 41 -11.85 9.26 -1.25
C GLU A 41 -12.40 7.85 -1.49
N MET A 42 -12.00 7.19 -2.58
CA MET A 42 -12.35 5.79 -2.84
C MET A 42 -11.94 4.91 -1.66
N VAL A 43 -10.77 5.16 -1.08
CA VAL A 43 -10.22 4.38 0.03
C VAL A 43 -10.81 4.84 1.37
N THR A 44 -10.95 6.15 1.59
CA THR A 44 -11.36 6.69 2.90
C THR A 44 -12.86 6.63 3.15
N GLN A 45 -13.70 6.74 2.13
CA GLN A 45 -15.16 6.76 2.26
C GLN A 45 -15.82 5.39 2.09
N ASN A 46 -15.08 4.36 1.68
CA ASN A 46 -15.64 3.04 1.36
C ASN A 46 -14.98 1.92 2.20
N PRO A 47 -15.08 1.95 3.54
CA PRO A 47 -14.40 0.98 4.41
C PRO A 47 -14.83 -0.48 4.14
N ASP A 48 -16.06 -0.68 3.68
CA ASP A 48 -16.59 -2.02 3.38
C ASP A 48 -15.98 -2.62 2.12
N VAL A 49 -15.54 -1.80 1.17
CA VAL A 49 -14.82 -2.26 -0.04
C VAL A 49 -13.48 -2.90 0.37
N GLY A 50 -12.74 -2.29 1.29
CA GLY A 50 -11.49 -2.84 1.81
C GLY A 50 -11.69 -4.17 2.53
N LYS A 51 -12.71 -4.27 3.40
CA LYS A 51 -13.05 -5.52 4.10
C LYS A 51 -13.44 -6.63 3.14
N ARG A 52 -14.27 -6.31 2.14
CA ARG A 52 -14.71 -7.27 1.13
C ARG A 52 -13.53 -7.76 0.28
N LEU A 53 -12.70 -6.84 -0.20
CA LEU A 53 -11.49 -7.17 -0.98
C LEU A 53 -10.57 -8.09 -0.18
N TRP A 54 -10.37 -7.81 1.10
CA TRP A 54 -9.55 -8.66 1.98
C TRP A 54 -10.14 -10.05 2.14
N ALA A 55 -11.45 -10.16 2.37
CA ALA A 55 -12.12 -11.46 2.49
C ALA A 55 -11.99 -12.30 1.21
N GLU A 56 -12.22 -11.69 0.05
CA GLU A 56 -12.09 -12.36 -1.26
C GLU A 56 -10.65 -12.78 -1.55
N LEU A 57 -9.67 -11.92 -1.25
CA LEU A 57 -8.25 -12.23 -1.44
C LEU A 57 -7.81 -13.39 -0.55
N LYS A 58 -8.16 -13.36 0.74
CA LYS A 58 -7.84 -14.45 1.68
C LYS A 58 -8.39 -15.79 1.20
N ALA A 59 -9.66 -15.82 0.77
CA ALA A 59 -10.27 -17.05 0.27
C ALA A 59 -9.48 -17.64 -0.91
N LYS A 60 -9.03 -16.80 -1.85
CA LYS A 60 -8.19 -17.24 -2.99
C LYS A 60 -6.81 -17.72 -2.56
N LEU A 61 -6.18 -17.04 -1.60
CA LEU A 61 -4.87 -17.44 -1.09
C LEU A 61 -4.95 -18.80 -0.38
N GLU A 62 -5.99 -19.02 0.42
CA GLU A 62 -6.24 -20.29 1.10
C GLU A 62 -6.58 -21.44 0.13
N GLU A 63 -7.25 -21.14 -0.98
CA GLU A 63 -7.47 -22.12 -2.05
C GLU A 63 -6.15 -22.57 -2.71
N ILE A 64 -5.21 -21.63 -2.90
CA ILE A 64 -3.89 -21.92 -3.51
C ILE A 64 -2.98 -22.65 -2.52
N GLN A 65 -2.92 -22.18 -1.27
CA GLN A 65 -2.08 -22.75 -0.22
C GLN A 65 -2.81 -22.64 1.14
N PRO A 66 -3.35 -23.76 1.64
CA PRO A 66 -4.00 -23.79 2.95
C PRO A 66 -3.05 -23.36 4.08
N GLY A 67 -3.55 -22.51 4.98
CA GLY A 67 -2.86 -21.99 6.16
C GLY A 67 -1.97 -20.78 5.92
N VAL A 68 -1.92 -20.23 4.69
CA VAL A 68 -1.04 -19.10 4.36
C VAL A 68 -1.44 -17.80 5.08
N THR A 69 -2.69 -17.70 5.55
CA THR A 69 -3.21 -16.51 6.25
C THR A 69 -3.29 -16.64 7.77
N ASP A 70 -2.88 -17.77 8.37
CA ASP A 70 -3.11 -18.07 9.79
C ASP A 70 -2.36 -17.16 10.78
N ASN A 71 -1.30 -16.48 10.35
CA ASN A 71 -0.44 -15.63 11.19
C ASN A 71 -0.57 -14.13 10.88
N LEU A 72 -1.66 -13.72 10.24
CA LEU A 72 -1.92 -12.33 9.82
C LEU A 72 -2.84 -11.57 10.78
#